data_AF-A0AB38R248-F1
#
_entry.id   AF-A0AB38R248-F1
#
_cell.length_a   1.000
_cell.length_b   1.000
_cell.length_c   1.000
_cell.angle_alpha   90.00
_cell.angle_beta   90.00
_cell.angle_gamma   90.00
#
_symmetry.space_group_name_H-M   'P 1'
#
loop_
_entity.id
_entity.type
_entity.pdbx_description
1 polymer ?
#
loop_
_entity_poly.entity_id
_entity_poly.type
_entity_poly.pdbx_seq_one_letter_code
_entity_poly.pdbx_strand_id
1 'polypeptide(L)'
;MITKEEWKRLQWNKRFAARRDAGVKAFWQQEKRRIKKGEPTTRNWTEEQKKEILSNKIPTHNGEAITGHHAYSASKYPHLANRGEIIYPVTAKEHFYRWHGGSYKKSLPGKPYNPTYLKEF
;
A
#
# COMPACT_ATOMS: atom_id res chain seq x y z
N MET A 1 -1.03 6.16 36.17
CA MET A 1 -0.78 4.72 35.93
C MET A 1 -1.68 4.30 34.79
N ILE A 2 -1.17 3.61 33.76
CA ILE A 2 -2.00 3.12 32.64
C ILE A 2 -2.90 1.99 33.12
N THR A 3 -4.16 1.96 32.69
CA THR A 3 -5.08 0.87 33.03
C THR A 3 -4.73 -0.41 32.27
N LYS A 4 -5.22 -1.57 32.75
CA LYS A 4 -5.05 -2.86 32.05
C LYS A 4 -5.62 -2.83 30.62
N GLU A 5 -6.69 -2.07 30.40
CA GLU A 5 -7.35 -1.91 29.10
C GLU A 5 -6.54 -1.03 28.16
N GLU A 6 -6.05 0.11 28.64
CA GLU A 6 -5.15 1.00 27.90
C GLU A 6 -3.88 0.26 27.47
N TRP A 7 -3.29 -0.54 28.36
CA TRP A 7 -2.12 -1.36 28.04
C TRP A 7 -2.43 -2.39 26.95
N LYS A 8 -3.57 -3.10 27.03
CA LYS A 8 -3.99 -4.05 25.99
C LYS A 8 -4.18 -3.36 24.64
N ARG A 9 -4.78 -2.16 24.62
CA ARG A 9 -4.97 -1.35 23.42
C ARG A 9 -3.63 -0.91 22.82
N LEU A 10 -2.69 -0.47 23.65
CA LEU A 10 -1.33 -0.12 23.22
C LEU A 10 -0.62 -1.30 22.56
N GLN A 11 -0.65 -2.47 23.19
CA GLN A 11 -0.05 -3.69 22.63
C GLN A 11 -0.71 -4.10 21.31
N TRP A 12 -2.04 -4.00 21.22
CA TRP A 12 -2.75 -4.26 19.99
C TRP A 12 -2.35 -3.28 18.88
N ASN A 13 -2.30 -1.97 19.17
CA ASN A 13 -1.89 -0.93 18.21
C ASN A 13 -0.48 -1.18 17.69
N LYS A 14 0.47 -1.54 18.57
CA LYS A 14 1.86 -1.86 18.20
C LYS A 14 1.92 -3.05 17.24
N ARG A 15 1.25 -4.15 17.58
CA ARG A 15 1.19 -5.34 16.71
C ARG A 15 0.50 -5.03 15.38
N PHE A 16 -0.56 -4.24 15.41
CA PHE A 16 -1.31 -3.87 14.22
C PHE A 16 -0.50 -2.98 13.27
N ALA A 17 0.25 -2.00 13.80
CA ALA A 17 1.17 -1.19 13.02
C ALA A 17 2.22 -2.06 12.31
N ALA A 18 2.89 -2.95 13.06
CA ALA A 18 3.89 -3.86 12.49
C ALA A 18 3.31 -4.78 11.40
N ARG A 19 2.05 -5.22 11.52
CA ARG A 19 1.37 -6.01 10.48
C ARG A 19 1.15 -5.20 9.21
N ARG A 20 0.74 -3.93 9.30
CA ARG A 20 0.56 -3.07 8.13
C ARG A 20 1.89 -2.86 7.39
N ASP A 21 2.94 -2.57 8.14
CA ASP A 21 4.28 -2.37 7.59
C ASP A 21 4.81 -3.64 6.91
N ALA A 22 4.54 -4.80 7.51
CA ALA A 22 4.88 -6.09 6.93
C ALA A 22 4.17 -6.33 5.58
N GLY A 23 2.91 -5.91 5.43
CA GLY A 23 2.17 -6.03 4.17
C GLY A 23 2.80 -5.17 3.07
N VAL A 24 3.08 -3.90 3.36
CA VAL A 24 3.75 -2.99 2.39
C VAL A 24 5.15 -3.50 2.03
N LYS A 25 5.93 -3.96 3.01
CA LYS A 25 7.24 -4.58 2.77
C LYS A 25 7.13 -5.83 1.90
N ALA A 26 6.17 -6.71 2.19
CA ALA A 26 5.95 -7.93 1.42
C ALA A 26 5.62 -7.61 -0.04
N PHE A 27 4.77 -6.61 -0.29
CA PHE A 27 4.47 -6.12 -1.63
C PHE A 27 5.74 -5.71 -2.39
N TRP A 28 6.57 -4.83 -1.83
CA TRP A 28 7.78 -4.38 -2.53
C TRP A 28 8.77 -5.51 -2.79
N GLN A 29 8.86 -6.49 -1.88
CA GLN A 29 9.68 -7.68 -2.13
C GLN A 29 9.10 -8.58 -3.22
N GLN A 30 7.77 -8.72 -3.29
CA GLN A 30 7.10 -9.43 -4.39
C GLN A 30 7.36 -8.73 -5.73
N GLU A 31 7.24 -7.40 -5.76
CA GLU A 31 7.44 -6.62 -6.99
C GLU A 31 8.87 -6.68 -7.49
N LYS A 32 9.84 -6.55 -6.56
CA LYS A 32 11.25 -6.76 -6.86
C LYS A 32 11.54 -8.14 -7.43
N ARG A 33 10.89 -9.19 -6.92
CA ARG A 33 11.04 -10.55 -7.46
C ARG A 33 10.45 -10.66 -8.87
N ARG A 34 9.28 -10.09 -9.12
CA ARG A 34 8.66 -10.09 -10.47
C ARG A 34 9.59 -9.47 -11.49
N ILE A 35 10.12 -8.28 -11.18
CA ILE A 35 11.09 -7.57 -12.03
C ILE A 35 12.33 -8.43 -12.30
N LYS A 36 12.94 -9.02 -11.27
CA LYS A 36 14.15 -9.86 -11.43
C LYS A 36 13.93 -11.09 -12.30
N LYS A 37 12.72 -11.65 -12.29
CA LYS A 37 12.39 -12.87 -13.04
C LYS A 37 11.81 -12.59 -14.42
N GLY A 38 11.58 -11.32 -14.79
CA GLY A 38 10.84 -10.97 -15.99
C GLY A 38 9.36 -11.39 -15.94
N GLU A 39 8.80 -11.59 -14.75
CA GLU A 39 7.38 -11.87 -14.58
C GLU A 39 6.56 -10.57 -14.73
N PRO A 40 5.27 -10.66 -15.12
CA PRO A 40 4.38 -9.50 -15.13
C PRO A 40 4.35 -8.77 -13.79
N THR A 41 4.55 -7.45 -13.83
CA THR A 41 4.51 -6.55 -12.66
C THR A 41 3.09 -6.02 -12.40
N THR A 42 2.86 -5.45 -11.21
CA THR A 42 1.55 -4.91 -10.81
C THR A 42 1.20 -3.57 -11.46
N ARG A 43 2.20 -2.86 -11.96
CA ARG A 43 2.08 -1.60 -12.73
C ARG A 43 3.06 -1.63 -13.90
N ASN A 44 2.86 -0.70 -14.84
CA ASN A 44 3.75 -0.52 -16.00
C ASN A 44 4.93 0.35 -15.60
N TRP A 45 5.84 -0.19 -14.81
CA TRP A 45 7.02 0.54 -14.34
C TRP A 45 7.94 0.94 -15.49
N THR A 46 8.43 2.18 -15.47
CA THR A 46 9.55 2.59 -16.33
C THR A 46 10.83 1.87 -15.93
N GLU A 47 11.85 1.89 -16.79
CA GLU A 47 13.14 1.29 -16.48
C GLU A 47 13.82 1.97 -15.28
N GLU A 48 13.64 3.27 -15.12
CA GLU A 48 14.11 4.05 -13.97
C GLU A 48 13.42 3.59 -12.68
N GLN A 49 12.09 3.48 -12.70
CA GLN A 49 11.32 3.00 -11.56
C GLN A 49 11.68 1.55 -11.20
N LYS A 50 11.91 0.68 -12.19
CA LYS A 50 12.42 -0.68 -11.95
C LYS A 50 13.78 -0.65 -11.26
N LYS A 51 14.72 0.19 -11.69
CA LYS A 51 16.03 0.36 -11.03
C LYS A 51 15.88 0.84 -9.58
N GLU A 52 14.96 1.77 -9.31
CA GLU A 52 14.64 2.23 -7.96
C GLU A 52 14.12 1.08 -7.10
N ILE A 53 13.11 0.34 -7.57
CA ILE A 53 12.56 -0.83 -6.86
C ILE A 53 13.64 -1.88 -6.61
N LEU A 54 14.48 -2.19 -7.60
CA LEU A 54 15.58 -3.16 -7.47
C LEU A 54 16.62 -2.73 -6.44
N SER A 55 16.86 -1.42 -6.29
CA SER A 55 17.77 -0.84 -5.29
C SER A 55 17.09 -0.55 -3.93
N ASN A 56 15.85 -0.99 -3.75
CA ASN A 56 15.02 -0.71 -2.56
C ASN A 56 14.78 0.79 -2.30
N LYS A 57 14.83 1.61 -3.34
CA LYS A 57 14.40 3.02 -3.30
C LYS A 57 12.90 3.11 -3.58
N ILE A 58 12.29 4.20 -3.12
CA ILE A 58 10.88 4.50 -3.38
C ILE A 58 10.80 5.07 -4.81
N PRO A 59 10.08 4.41 -5.74
CA PRO A 59 9.95 4.94 -7.08
C PRO A 59 9.09 6.21 -7.11
N THR A 60 9.28 7.05 -8.11
CA THR A 60 8.53 8.31 -8.26
C THR A 60 7.79 8.41 -9.60
N HIS A 61 6.73 9.21 -9.64
CA HIS A 61 6.01 9.61 -10.85
C HIS A 61 5.80 11.12 -10.80
N ASN A 62 6.33 11.86 -11.79
CA ASN A 62 6.28 13.33 -11.84
C ASN A 62 6.76 14.01 -10.54
N GLY A 63 7.80 13.45 -9.90
CA GLY A 63 8.33 13.95 -8.62
C GLY A 63 7.54 13.52 -7.37
N GLU A 64 6.38 12.86 -7.53
CA GLU A 64 5.61 12.32 -6.41
C GLU A 64 6.04 10.88 -6.09
N ALA A 65 6.17 10.55 -4.80
CA ALA A 65 6.50 9.20 -4.37
C ALA A 65 5.34 8.24 -4.61
N ILE A 66 5.65 7.05 -5.15
CA ILE A 66 4.70 5.96 -5.31
C ILE A 66 4.83 5.04 -4.10
N THR A 67 3.80 4.99 -3.26
CA THR A 67 3.82 4.18 -2.03
C THR A 67 2.77 3.08 -2.07
N GLY A 68 3.00 2.01 -1.30
CA GLY A 68 2.06 0.89 -1.21
C GLY A 68 0.93 1.19 -0.23
N HIS A 69 -0.31 1.19 -0.73
CA HIS A 69 -1.51 1.40 0.08
C HIS A 69 -2.36 0.13 0.17
N HIS A 70 -2.97 -0.15 1.32
CA HIS A 70 -3.88 -1.28 1.46
C HIS A 70 -5.18 -1.07 0.68
N ALA A 71 -5.51 -1.98 -0.24
CA ALA A 71 -6.77 -1.97 -0.97
C ALA A 71 -7.99 -2.28 -0.07
N TYR A 72 -7.76 -2.91 1.09
CA TYR A 72 -8.75 -3.16 2.12
C TYR A 72 -8.42 -2.30 3.34
N SER A 73 -9.44 -1.69 3.97
CA SER A 73 -9.24 -0.96 5.23
C SER A 73 -8.59 -1.86 6.28
N ALA A 74 -7.34 -1.59 6.63
CA ALA A 74 -6.57 -2.45 7.52
C ALA A 74 -7.23 -2.59 8.90
N SER A 75 -7.90 -1.55 9.40
CA SER A 75 -8.60 -1.58 10.70
C SER A 75 -9.87 -2.44 10.67
N LYS A 76 -10.59 -2.46 9.53
CA LYS A 76 -11.76 -3.34 9.33
C LYS A 76 -11.36 -4.78 9.00
N TYR A 77 -10.21 -4.97 8.36
CA TYR A 77 -9.70 -6.28 7.91
C TYR A 77 -8.27 -6.56 8.42
N PRO A 78 -8.03 -6.58 9.75
CA PRO A 78 -6.68 -6.70 10.32
C PRO A 78 -5.99 -8.05 10.02
N HIS A 79 -6.78 -9.08 9.71
CA HIS A 79 -6.28 -10.38 9.27
C HIS A 79 -5.62 -10.35 7.88
N LEU A 80 -5.94 -9.35 7.04
CA LEU A 80 -5.32 -9.14 5.73
C LEU A 80 -4.16 -8.15 5.76
N ALA A 81 -3.97 -7.39 6.84
CA ALA A 81 -3.06 -6.24 6.88
C ALA A 81 -1.59 -6.55 6.53
N ASN A 82 -1.16 -7.80 6.67
CA ASN A 82 0.19 -8.27 6.37
C ASN A 82 0.33 -8.96 4.99
N ARG A 83 -0.71 -8.93 4.16
CA ARG A 83 -0.70 -9.54 2.83
C ARG A 83 -0.24 -8.53 1.78
N GLY A 84 0.88 -8.81 1.12
CA GLY A 84 1.43 -7.95 0.06
C GLY A 84 0.55 -7.94 -1.19
N GLU A 85 -0.24 -8.98 -1.40
CA GLU A 85 -1.10 -9.19 -2.56
C GLU A 85 -2.27 -8.20 -2.63
N ILE A 86 -2.61 -7.58 -1.50
CA ILE A 86 -3.67 -6.57 -1.41
C ILE A 86 -3.14 -5.13 -1.29
N ILE A 87 -1.84 -4.95 -1.47
CA ILE A 87 -1.24 -3.62 -1.53
C ILE A 87 -1.30 -3.14 -2.97
N TYR A 88 -1.71 -1.90 -3.14
CA TYR A 88 -1.79 -1.23 -4.43
C TYR A 88 -0.84 -0.02 -4.44
N PRO A 89 0.17 0.00 -5.33
CA PRO A 89 1.15 1.08 -5.41
C PRO A 89 0.59 2.29 -6.17
N VAL A 90 0.50 3.44 -5.51
CA VAL A 90 -0.02 4.70 -6.08
C VAL A 90 0.65 5.91 -5.47
N THR A 91 0.53 7.05 -6.14
CA THR A 91 0.80 8.36 -5.54
C THR A 91 -0.25 8.70 -4.49
N ALA A 92 0.04 9.69 -3.64
CA ALA A 92 -0.94 10.21 -2.68
C ALA A 92 -2.18 10.78 -3.39
N LYS A 93 -2.00 11.39 -4.57
CA LYS A 93 -3.08 11.97 -5.36
C LYS A 93 -4.02 10.91 -5.94
N GLU A 94 -3.48 9.89 -6.61
CA GLU A 94 -4.30 8.77 -7.10
C GLU A 94 -4.98 8.04 -5.93
N HIS A 95 -4.28 7.82 -4.82
CA HIS A 95 -4.89 7.24 -3.62
C HIS A 95 -6.11 8.05 -3.15
N PHE A 96 -5.96 9.36 -3.01
CA PHE A 96 -7.03 10.21 -2.51
C PHE A 96 -8.23 10.31 -3.46
N TYR A 97 -8.01 10.52 -4.75
CA TYR A 97 -9.11 10.72 -5.70
C TYR A 97 -9.70 9.41 -6.21
N ARG A 98 -8.86 8.42 -6.52
CA ARG A 98 -9.31 7.14 -7.08
C ARG A 98 -9.84 6.19 -6.01
N TRP A 99 -9.07 5.99 -4.95
CA TRP A 99 -9.43 5.02 -3.90
C TRP A 99 -10.41 5.58 -2.88
N HIS A 100 -10.33 6.88 -2.62
CA HIS A 100 -11.14 7.56 -1.62
C HIS A 100 -12.17 8.55 -2.19
N GLY A 101 -12.23 8.77 -3.50
CA GLY A 101 -13.24 9.66 -4.11
C GLY A 101 -13.19 11.09 -3.55
N GLY A 102 -12.00 11.57 -3.18
CA GLY A 102 -11.79 12.88 -2.56
C GLY A 102 -12.12 12.94 -1.06
N SER A 103 -12.33 11.81 -0.38
CA SER A 103 -12.55 11.78 1.07
C SER A 103 -12.14 10.45 1.69
N TYR A 104 -11.17 10.47 2.63
CA TYR A 104 -10.74 9.27 3.35
C TYR A 104 -11.85 8.55 4.14
N LYS A 105 -13.01 9.22 4.36
CA LYS A 105 -14.20 8.60 4.95
C LYS A 105 -14.88 7.60 4.01
N LYS A 106 -14.65 7.71 2.69
CA LYS A 106 -15.16 6.82 1.65
C LYS A 106 -14.09 5.79 1.31
N SER A 107 -14.44 4.51 1.33
CA SER A 107 -13.57 3.43 0.85
C SER A 107 -14.41 2.20 0.52
N LEU A 108 -13.99 1.45 -0.49
CA LEU A 108 -14.56 0.15 -0.82
C LEU A 108 -13.49 -0.94 -0.59
N PRO A 109 -13.86 -2.11 -0.04
CA PRO A 109 -12.90 -3.19 0.17
C PRO A 109 -12.43 -3.76 -1.17
N GLY A 110 -11.12 -3.70 -1.42
CA GLY A 110 -10.47 -4.33 -2.57
C GLY A 110 -10.63 -3.60 -3.90
N LYS A 111 -11.31 -2.45 -3.94
CA LYS A 111 -11.55 -1.71 -5.18
C LYS A 111 -11.61 -0.19 -4.96
N PRO A 112 -11.29 0.62 -5.98
CA PRO A 112 -11.40 2.07 -5.89
C PRO A 112 -12.85 2.53 -5.70
N TYR A 113 -13.02 3.64 -4.98
CA TYR A 113 -14.30 4.32 -4.87
C TYR A 113 -14.69 5.02 -6.19
N ASN A 114 -13.72 5.64 -6.87
CA ASN A 114 -13.90 6.30 -8.15
C ASN A 114 -13.05 5.59 -9.23
N PRO A 115 -13.58 4.54 -9.89
CA PRO A 115 -12.83 3.79 -10.88
C PRO A 115 -12.55 4.56 -12.17
N THR A 116 -13.25 5.66 -12.43
CA THR A 116 -13.07 6.49 -13.64
C THR A 116 -11.94 7.52 -13.49
N TYR A 117 -11.46 7.78 -12.27
CA TYR A 117 -10.22 8.53 -12.08
C TYR A 117 -9.03 7.74 -12.65
N LEU A 118 -8.22 8.43 -13.45
CA LEU A 118 -7.10 7.86 -14.19
C LEU A 118 -6.06 7.19 -13.26
N LYS A 119 -5.51 6.06 -13.71
CA LYS A 119 -4.29 5.49 -13.13
C LYS A 119 -3.10 6.30 -13.63
N GLU A 120 -2.29 6.85 -12.73
CA GLU A 120 -1.29 7.85 -13.12
C GLU A 120 -0.10 7.27 -13.92
N PHE A 121 0.12 5.95 -13.82
CA PHE A 121 1.18 5.20 -14.51
C PHE A 121 0.77 3.72 -14.74
#